data_AF-A0A3P6FXM5-F1
#
_entry.id   AF-A0A3P6FXM5-F1
#
_cell.length_a   1.000
_cell.length_b   1.000
_cell.length_c   1.000
_cell.angle_alpha   90.00
_cell.angle_beta   90.00
_cell.angle_gamma   90.00
#
_symmetry.space_group_name_H-M   'P 1'
#
loop_
_entity.id
_entity.type
_entity.pdbx_description
1 polymer ?
#
loop_
_entity_poly.entity_id
_entity_poly.type
_entity_poly.pdbx_seq_one_letter_code
_entity_poly.pdbx_strand_id
1 'polypeptide(L)' 'MAKVAAPNMALKVLDTAVQVHGAACLSSDTVLAHLWATTARTLRIADGADEVHLGTIGKLELQRA' A
#
# COMPACT_ATOMS: atom_id res chain seq x y z
N MET A 1 -6.80 7.91 8.68
CA MET A 1 -6.65 6.43 8.70
C MET A 1 -6.73 5.80 7.32
N ALA A 2 -7.77 6.07 6.52
CA ALA A 2 -7.96 5.44 5.20
C ALA A 2 -6.75 5.55 4.26
N LYS A 3 -6.12 6.74 4.16
CA LYS A 3 -4.93 6.96 3.33
C LYS A 3 -3.79 5.97 3.61
N VAL A 4 -3.59 5.57 4.87
CA VAL A 4 -2.54 4.61 5.27
C VAL A 4 -3.06 3.18 5.14
N ALA A 5 -4.30 2.92 5.56
CA ALA A 5 -4.85 1.57 5.58
C ALA A 5 -5.07 1.00 4.16
N ALA A 6 -5.55 1.81 3.22
CA ALA A 6 -5.93 1.34 1.89
C ALA A 6 -4.72 0.87 1.05
N PRO A 7 -3.61 1.62 0.91
CA PRO A 7 -2.44 1.15 0.18
C PRO A 7 -1.78 -0.07 0.82
N ASN A 8 -1.75 -0.16 2.15
CA ASN A 8 -1.22 -1.32 2.86
C ASN A 8 -2.08 -2.58 2.63
N MET A 9 -3.40 -2.44 2.62
CA MET A 9 -4.30 -3.54 2.27
C MET A 9 -4.13 -3.95 0.81
N ALA A 10 -4.06 -2.98 -0.10
CA ALA A 10 -3.82 -3.24 -1.52
C ALA A 10 -2.51 -4.00 -1.75
N LEU A 11 -1.42 -3.61 -1.09
CA LEU A 11 -0.15 -4.34 -1.14
C LEU A 11 -0.29 -5.79 -0.68
N LYS A 12 -1.02 -6.05 0.41
CA LYS A 12 -1.23 -7.42 0.92
C LYS A 12 -2.00 -8.30 -0.08
N VAL A 13 -3.04 -7.74 -0.70
CA VAL A 13 -3.82 -8.44 -1.73
C VAL A 13 -2.98 -8.70 -2.97
N LEU A 14 -2.24 -7.69 -3.44
CA LEU A 14 -1.34 -7.82 -4.60
C LEU A 14 -0.26 -8.85 -4.34
N ASP A 15 0.34 -8.88 -3.14
CA ASP A 15 1.36 -9.86 -2.76
C ASP A 15 0.81 -11.29 -2.82
N THR A 16 -0.40 -11.48 -2.28
CA THR A 16 -1.08 -12.78 -2.36
C THR A 16 -1.37 -13.18 -3.81
N ALA A 17 -1.84 -12.24 -4.65
CA ALA A 17 -2.13 -12.50 -6.05
C ALA A 17 -0.85 -12.86 -6.82
N VAL A 18 0.26 -12.16 -6.56
CA VAL A 18 1.57 -12.45 -7.16
C VAL A 18 2.02 -13.87 -6.83
N GLN A 19 1.91 -14.26 -5.57
CA GLN A 19 2.33 -15.60 -5.14
C GLN A 19 1.46 -16.72 -5.73
N VAL A 20 0.14 -16.50 -5.86
CA VAL A 20 -0.76 -17.48 -6.49
C VAL A 20 -0.45 -17.65 -7.98
N HIS A 21 -0.06 -16.59 -8.68
CA HIS A 21 0.26 -16.65 -10.12
C HIS A 21 1.70 -17.12 -10.40
N GLY A 22 2.58 -17.14 -9.40
CA GLY A 22 3.97 -17.56 -9.54
C GLY A 22 4.74 -16.72 -10.57
N ALA A 23 5.63 -17.36 -11.33
CA ALA A 23 6.49 -16.68 -12.29
C ALA A 23 5.72 -15.96 -13.42
N ALA A 24 4.50 -16.39 -13.74
CA ALA A 24 3.65 -15.71 -14.73
C ALA A 24 3.37 -14.25 -14.32
N CYS A 25 3.39 -13.97 -13.01
CA CYS A 25 3.19 -12.64 -12.48
C CYS A 25 4.33 -11.66 -12.77
N LEU A 26 5.52 -12.17 -13.12
CA LEU A 26 6.70 -11.38 -13.49
C LEU A 26 6.73 -11.02 -14.99
N SER A 27 5.83 -11.62 -15.78
CA SER A 27 5.68 -11.30 -17.19
C SER A 27 4.88 -10.01 -17.40
N SER A 28 4.92 -9.47 -18.62
CA SER A 28 4.07 -8.35 -19.04
C SER A 28 2.61 -8.76 -19.34
N ASP A 29 2.27 -10.04 -19.21
CA ASP A 29 0.93 -10.55 -19.52
C ASP A 29 -0.09 -10.22 -18.43
N THR A 30 0.38 -9.84 -17.24
CA THR A 30 -0.46 -9.37 -16.14
C THR A 30 -0.04 -7.98 -15.68
N VAL A 31 -0.99 -7.22 -15.15
CA VAL A 31 -0.71 -5.91 -14.54
C VAL A 31 -0.14 -6.03 -13.12
N LEU A 32 -0.05 -7.23 -12.56
CA LEU A 32 0.20 -7.46 -11.14
C LEU A 32 1.58 -6.97 -10.68
N ALA A 33 2.64 -7.24 -11.45
CA ALA A 33 3.99 -6.72 -11.12
C ALA A 33 4.03 -5.19 -11.08
N HIS A 34 3.40 -4.53 -12.06
CA HIS A 34 3.34 -3.07 -12.11
C HIS A 34 2.56 -2.48 -10.93
N LEU A 35 1.37 -3.04 -10.64
CA LEU A 35 0.55 -2.57 -9.52
C LEU A 35 1.26 -2.77 -8.17
N TRP A 36 1.94 -3.90 -7.97
CA TRP A 36 2.65 -4.21 -6.73
C TRP A 36 3.94 -3.38 -6.54
N ALA A 37 4.73 -3.22 -7.60
CA ALA A 37 6.02 -2.53 -7.51
C ALA A 37 5.87 -1.00 -7.55
N THR A 38 5.01 -0.49 -8.44
CA THR A 38 4.92 0.94 -8.73
C THR A 38 3.72 1.56 -8.04
N THR A 39 2.49 1.17 -8.40
CA THR A 39 1.29 1.90 -7.96
C THR A 39 1.09 1.86 -6.45
N ALA A 40 0.98 0.66 -5.86
CA ALA A 40 0.60 0.51 -4.46
C ALA A 40 1.66 1.05 -3.49
N ARG A 41 2.95 0.91 -3.85
CA ARG A 41 4.06 1.47 -3.06
C ARG A 41 4.17 2.97 -3.18
N THR A 42 3.99 3.54 -4.37
CA THR A 42 4.02 4.99 -4.56
C THR A 42 2.93 5.69 -3.75
N LEU A 43 1.74 5.10 -3.62
CA LEU A 43 0.65 5.67 -2.80
C LEU A 43 0.97 5.78 -1.30
N ARG A 44 1.96 5.03 -0.79
CA ARG A 44 2.43 5.19 0.59
C ARG A 44 3.24 6.47 0.79
N ILE A 45 3.76 7.05 -0.28
CA ILE A 45 4.58 8.26 -0.29
C ILE A 45 3.79 9.46 -0.81
N ALA A 46 2.92 9.24 -1.81
CA ALA A 46 2.07 10.25 -2.41
C ALA A 46 1.18 10.93 -1.35
N ASP A 47 0.96 12.23 -1.53
CA ASP A 47 0.20 13.10 -0.62
C ASP A 47 0.68 13.05 0.85
N GLY A 48 1.98 12.81 1.03
CA GLY A 48 2.67 12.72 2.31
C GLY A 48 2.87 11.27 2.76
N ALA A 49 4.06 10.94 3.22
CA ALA A 49 4.41 9.58 3.65
C ALA A 49 3.47 9.06 4.74
N ASP A 50 3.30 7.74 4.82
CA ASP A 50 2.44 7.08 5.82
C ASP A 50 2.75 7.55 7.24
N GLU A 51 4.02 7.76 7.58
CA GLU A 51 4.49 8.22 8.88
C GLU A 51 4.00 9.63 9.23
N VAL A 52 3.86 10.52 8.23
CA VAL A 52 3.30 11.86 8.42
C VAL A 52 1.83 11.79 8.79
N HIS A 53 1.08 10.92 8.10
CA HIS A 53 -0.34 10.70 8.37
C HIS A 53 -0.55 10.00 9.72
N LEU A 54 0.25 8.99 10.04
CA LEU A 54 0.24 8.29 11.32
C LEU A 54 0.60 9.22 12.48
N GLY A 55 1.60 10.10 12.31
CA GLY A 55 1.96 11.08 13.33
C GLY A 55 0.83 12.08 13.60
N THR A 56 0.11 12.51 12.57
CA THR A 56 -1.07 13.37 12.71
C THR A 56 -2.19 12.65 13.44
N ILE A 57 -2.50 11.40 13.06
CA ILE A 57 -3.50 10.56 13.76
C ILE A 57 -3.10 10.38 15.22
N GLY A 58 -1.84 10.06 15.52
CA GLY A 58 -1.35 9.86 16.87
C GLY A 58 -1.56 11.08 17.77
N LYS A 59 -1.30 12.29 17.26
CA LYS A 59 -1.59 13.54 18.00
C LYS A 59 -3.08 13.71 18.30
N LEU A 60 -3.94 13.40 17.33
CA LEU A 60 -5.39 13.50 17.49
C LEU A 60 -5.92 12.47 18.51
N GLU A 61 -5.41 11.24 18.51
CA GLU A 61 -5.81 10.22 19.49
C GLU A 61 -5.33 10.57 20.91
N LEU A 62 -4.12 11.13 21.05
CA LEU A 62 -3.62 11.61 22.36
C LEU A 62 -4.45 12.76 22.94
N GLN A 63 -5.04 13.61 22.10
CA GLN A 63 -5.93 14.69 22.56
C GLN A 63 -7.31 14.20 23.01
N ARG A 64 -7.69 12.98 22.61
CA ARG A 64 -8.98 12.37 22.99
C ARG A 64 -8.90 11.53 24.27
N ALA A 65 -7.69 11.15 24.67
CA ALA A 65 -7.41 10.43 25.91
C ALA A 65 -7.43 11.39 27.11
#